data_AF-A0A087TK00-F1
#
_entry.id   AF-A0A087TK00-F1
#
_cell.length_a   1.000
_cell.length_b   1.000
_cell.length_c   1.000
_cell.angle_alpha   90.00
_cell.angle_beta   90.00
_cell.angle_gamma   90.00
#
_symmetry.space_group_name_H-M   'P 1'
#
loop_
_entity.id
_entity.type
_entity.pdbx_description
1 polymer ?
#
loop_
_entity_poly.entity_id
_entity_poly.type
_entity_poly.pdbx_seq_one_letter_code
_entity_poly.pdbx_strand_id
1 'polypeptide(L)'
;MIAKISVFCAALAAVNAAAILSAPIISTGISTSSRQQDAVGNYAFGYDIANGVGATNSRTEVGDALGNKKGAYTITDIDGRARRVDYVADALGFRASVKTNEPGTALSAPAAAMIASPYAPP
;
A
#
# COMPACT_ATOMS: atom_id res chain seq x y z
N MET A 1 -49.30 -27.58 30.78
CA MET A 1 -48.09 -28.18 30.18
C MET A 1 -48.27 -28.48 28.67
N ILE A 2 -48.88 -27.59 27.86
CA ILE A 2 -49.08 -27.82 26.40
C ILE A 2 -48.86 -26.53 25.55
N ALA A 3 -48.75 -25.34 26.15
CA ALA A 3 -48.75 -24.07 25.39
C ALA A 3 -47.35 -23.54 24.96
N LYS A 4 -46.28 -24.35 25.02
CA LYS A 4 -44.90 -23.89 24.73
C LYS A 4 -44.19 -24.62 23.59
N ILE A 5 -44.89 -25.45 22.82
CA ILE A 5 -44.27 -26.26 21.75
C ILE A 5 -44.70 -25.81 20.34
N SER A 6 -45.71 -24.94 20.19
CA SER A 6 -46.26 -24.60 18.87
C SER A 6 -45.64 -23.39 18.17
N VAL A 7 -44.73 -22.65 18.81
CA VAL A 7 -44.12 -21.44 18.22
C VAL A 7 -42.78 -21.72 17.53
N PHE A 8 -42.31 -22.97 17.51
CA PHE A 8 -41.03 -23.34 16.91
C PHE A 8 -41.12 -23.95 15.50
N CYS A 9 -42.30 -23.93 14.85
CA CYS A 9 -42.47 -24.53 13.51
C CYS A 9 -42.89 -23.56 12.39
N ALA A 10 -43.05 -22.26 12.65
CA ALA A 10 -43.50 -21.31 11.63
C ALA A 10 -42.43 -20.31 11.15
N ALA A 11 -41.19 -20.40 11.65
CA ALA A 11 -40.09 -19.53 11.22
C ALA A 11 -39.08 -20.23 10.28
N LEU A 12 -39.37 -21.45 9.83
CA LEU A 12 -38.50 -22.24 8.94
C LEU A 12 -38.99 -22.30 7.48
N ALA A 13 -39.89 -21.39 7.08
CA ALA A 13 -40.49 -21.38 5.74
C ALA A 13 -40.21 -20.09 4.95
N ALA A 14 -39.19 -19.31 5.33
CA ALA A 14 -38.75 -18.14 4.58
C ALA A 14 -37.22 -18.14 4.36
N VAL A 15 -36.64 -19.31 4.13
CA VAL A 15 -35.27 -19.44 3.61
C VAL A 15 -35.41 -20.08 2.25
N ASN A 16 -35.57 -19.30 1.17
CA ASN A 16 -35.34 -19.74 -0.23
C ASN A 16 -35.63 -18.58 -1.21
N ALA A 17 -34.83 -17.50 -1.16
CA ALA A 17 -34.80 -16.53 -2.27
C ALA A 17 -33.51 -15.67 -2.33
N ALA A 18 -32.46 -16.01 -1.60
CA ALA A 18 -31.15 -15.43 -1.88
C ALA A 18 -30.51 -16.28 -2.97
N ALA A 19 -30.69 -15.89 -4.23
CA ALA A 19 -29.89 -16.40 -5.33
C ALA A 19 -28.42 -16.30 -4.91
N ILE A 20 -27.79 -17.46 -4.74
CA ILE A 20 -26.36 -17.56 -4.51
C ILE A 20 -25.71 -17.09 -5.80
N LEU A 21 -25.43 -15.80 -5.90
CA LEU A 21 -24.48 -15.27 -6.85
C LEU A 21 -23.11 -15.75 -6.36
N SER A 22 -22.73 -16.96 -6.75
CA SER A 22 -21.34 -17.43 -6.68
C SER A 22 -20.53 -16.62 -7.69
N ALA A 23 -20.24 -15.36 -7.35
CA ALA A 23 -19.24 -14.59 -8.06
C ALA A 23 -17.89 -15.31 -7.88
N PRO A 24 -17.12 -15.51 -8.96
CA PRO A 24 -15.78 -16.08 -8.80
C PRO A 24 -14.98 -15.19 -7.87
N ILE A 25 -14.39 -15.77 -6.82
CA ILE A 25 -13.40 -15.07 -6.00
C ILE A 25 -12.14 -14.96 -6.88
N ILE A 26 -12.05 -13.88 -7.64
CA ILE A 26 -10.86 -13.53 -8.41
C ILE A 26 -9.87 -12.92 -7.43
N SER A 27 -8.70 -13.55 -7.26
CA SER A 27 -7.60 -12.95 -6.50
C SER A 27 -7.13 -11.68 -7.20
N THR A 28 -7.32 -10.53 -6.55
CA THR A 28 -6.91 -9.20 -7.05
C THR A 28 -5.56 -8.75 -6.49
N GLY A 29 -4.87 -9.65 -5.78
CA GLY A 29 -3.59 -9.38 -5.15
C GLY A 29 -3.57 -9.60 -3.63
N ILE A 30 -2.42 -9.32 -3.03
CA ILE A 30 -2.16 -9.43 -1.60
C ILE A 30 -1.59 -8.12 -1.09
N SER A 31 -1.97 -7.74 0.13
CA SER A 31 -1.40 -6.61 0.86
C SER A 31 -0.97 -7.06 2.24
N THR A 32 0.18 -6.59 2.69
CA THR A 32 0.65 -6.72 4.07
C THR A 32 0.98 -5.33 4.61
N SER A 33 0.74 -5.11 5.91
CA SER A 33 1.06 -3.84 6.55
C SER A 33 1.53 -4.06 7.98
N SER A 34 2.43 -3.19 8.43
CA SER A 34 2.90 -3.11 9.81
C SER A 34 2.91 -1.67 10.26
N ARG A 35 2.59 -1.43 11.54
CA ARG A 35 2.66 -0.12 12.16
C ARG A 35 3.03 -0.24 13.63
N GLN A 36 3.87 0.66 14.10
CA GLN A 36 4.27 0.81 15.50
C GLN A 36 4.37 2.30 15.82
N GLN A 37 3.93 2.68 17.01
CA GLN A 37 4.04 4.04 17.52
C GLN A 37 4.21 3.98 19.03
N ASP A 38 5.08 4.82 19.59
CA ASP A 38 5.24 4.97 21.03
C ASP A 38 4.49 6.19 21.59
N ALA A 39 4.52 6.36 22.91
CA ALA A 39 3.82 7.43 23.59
C ALA A 39 4.46 8.83 23.41
N VAL A 40 5.68 8.90 22.88
CA VAL A 40 6.43 10.15 22.74
C VAL A 40 6.48 10.67 21.30
N GLY A 41 5.82 9.97 20.36
CA GLY A 41 5.62 10.43 18.99
C GLY A 41 6.54 9.79 17.96
N ASN A 42 7.38 8.82 18.35
CA ASN A 42 8.13 8.04 17.36
C ASN A 42 7.20 7.02 16.71
N TYR A 43 7.38 6.80 15.40
CA TYR A 43 6.61 5.79 14.67
C TYR A 43 7.47 5.05 13.65
N ALA A 44 7.01 3.86 13.30
CA ALA A 44 7.48 3.09 12.17
C ALA A 44 6.26 2.47 11.48
N PHE A 45 6.20 2.53 10.16
CA PHE A 45 5.22 1.77 9.40
C PHE A 45 5.84 1.20 8.14
N GLY A 46 5.20 0.16 7.61
CA GLY A 46 5.48 -0.32 6.28
C GLY A 46 4.29 -1.07 5.68
N TYR A 47 4.30 -1.17 4.36
CA TYR A 47 3.37 -2.04 3.64
C TYR A 47 4.02 -2.59 2.37
N ASP A 48 3.49 -3.71 1.91
CA ASP A 48 3.82 -4.34 0.63
C ASP A 48 2.53 -4.78 -0.05
N ILE A 49 2.37 -4.43 -1.32
CA ILE A 49 1.22 -4.77 -2.17
C ILE A 49 1.73 -5.46 -3.43
N ALA A 50 1.10 -6.56 -3.81
CA ALA A 50 1.29 -7.21 -5.10
C ALA A 50 -0.09 -7.44 -5.75
N ASN A 51 -0.31 -6.96 -6.97
CA ASN A 51 -1.62 -7.04 -7.64
C ASN A 51 -1.94 -8.42 -8.25
N GLY A 52 -1.06 -9.41 -8.06
CA GLY A 52 -1.22 -10.77 -8.58
C GLY A 52 -0.87 -10.96 -10.06
N VAL A 53 -0.60 -9.87 -10.81
CA VAL A 53 -0.23 -9.91 -12.24
C VAL A 53 1.14 -9.28 -12.53
N GLY A 54 1.94 -9.00 -11.49
CA GLY A 54 3.33 -8.59 -11.60
C GLY A 54 3.65 -7.19 -11.08
N ALA A 55 2.64 -6.32 -10.88
CA ALA A 55 2.88 -4.99 -10.33
C ALA A 55 2.96 -5.03 -8.80
N THR A 56 3.89 -4.27 -8.24
CA THR A 56 4.12 -4.18 -6.80
C THR A 56 4.25 -2.73 -6.35
N ASN A 57 3.87 -2.47 -5.10
CA ASN A 57 4.08 -1.18 -4.44
C ASN A 57 4.44 -1.44 -2.98
N SER A 58 5.48 -0.81 -2.48
CA SER A 58 5.83 -0.88 -1.06
C SER A 58 6.28 0.46 -0.52
N ARG A 59 6.16 0.63 0.80
CA ARG A 59 6.73 1.78 1.51
C ARG A 59 7.15 1.35 2.89
N THR A 60 8.25 1.90 3.37
CA THR A 60 8.65 1.86 4.78
C THR A 60 9.04 3.26 5.21
N GLU A 61 8.59 3.69 6.37
CA GLU A 61 8.94 4.99 6.93
C GLU A 61 9.07 4.89 8.44
N VAL A 62 10.05 5.62 8.97
CA VAL A 62 10.13 5.92 10.39
C VAL A 62 10.10 7.43 10.58
N GLY A 63 9.48 7.87 11.66
CA GLY A 63 9.53 9.25 12.10
C GLY A 63 9.79 9.35 13.58
N ASP A 64 10.33 10.49 14.00
CA ASP A 64 10.63 10.78 15.39
C ASP A 64 9.74 11.88 15.97
N ALA A 65 9.82 12.03 17.30
CA ALA A 65 9.10 13.05 18.05
C ALA A 65 9.41 14.51 17.62
N LEU A 66 10.53 14.74 16.93
CA LEU A 66 10.94 16.06 16.43
C LEU A 66 10.33 16.35 15.05
N GLY A 67 9.55 15.42 14.49
CA GLY A 67 8.94 15.54 13.18
C GLY A 67 9.86 15.16 12.02
N ASN A 68 11.04 14.62 12.30
CA ASN A 68 11.92 14.10 11.25
C ASN A 68 11.33 12.81 10.68
N LYS A 69 11.56 12.57 9.40
CA LYS A 69 11.06 11.39 8.68
C LYS A 69 12.16 10.84 7.80
N LYS A 70 12.29 9.52 7.74
CA LYS A 70 13.10 8.84 6.73
C LYS A 70 12.38 7.62 6.24
N GLY A 71 12.47 7.35 4.96
CA GLY A 71 11.80 6.19 4.39
C GLY A 71 12.18 5.94 2.96
N ALA A 72 11.57 4.92 2.41
CA ALA A 72 11.61 4.64 0.99
C ALA A 72 10.27 4.09 0.52
N TYR A 73 9.95 4.35 -0.75
CA TYR A 73 8.88 3.65 -1.42
C TYR A 73 9.37 3.05 -2.74
N THR A 74 8.71 1.97 -3.18
CA THR A 74 8.93 1.35 -4.48
C THR A 74 7.62 1.20 -5.23
N ILE A 75 7.68 1.33 -6.55
CA ILE A 75 6.60 0.97 -7.48
C ILE A 75 7.26 0.17 -8.59
N THR A 76 6.73 -1.00 -8.90
CA THR A 76 7.11 -1.79 -10.08
C THR A 76 5.84 -2.09 -10.88
N ASP A 77 5.89 -1.86 -12.18
CA ASP A 77 4.80 -2.14 -13.11
C ASP A 77 5.04 -3.47 -13.84
N ILE A 78 4.00 -4.02 -14.45
CA ILE A 78 4.01 -5.34 -15.09
C ILE A 78 5.00 -5.45 -16.26
N ASP A 79 5.38 -4.32 -16.85
CA ASP A 79 6.30 -4.22 -17.98
C ASP A 79 7.77 -4.01 -17.54
N GLY A 80 8.06 -4.12 -16.24
CA GLY A 80 9.40 -3.97 -15.68
C GLY A 80 9.83 -2.52 -15.45
N ARG A 81 8.95 -1.54 -15.68
CA ARG A 81 9.19 -0.18 -15.18
C ARG A 81 9.17 -0.18 -13.67
N ALA A 82 10.15 0.49 -13.06
CA ALA A 82 10.33 0.52 -11.63
C ALA A 82 10.82 1.90 -11.18
N ARG A 83 10.36 2.30 -10.00
CA ARG A 83 10.82 3.48 -9.28
C ARG A 83 11.11 3.09 -7.84
N ARG A 84 12.24 3.54 -7.32
CA ARG A 84 12.53 3.60 -5.89
C ARG A 84 12.84 5.03 -5.50
N VAL A 85 12.24 5.51 -4.42
CA VAL A 85 12.55 6.82 -3.85
C VAL A 85 12.96 6.63 -2.41
N ASP A 86 14.19 7.01 -2.10
CA ASP A 86 14.69 7.16 -0.73
C ASP A 86 14.53 8.63 -0.33
N TYR A 87 14.03 8.91 0.86
CA TYR A 87 13.78 10.29 1.28
C TYR A 87 14.08 10.53 2.76
N VAL A 88 14.42 11.78 3.06
CA VAL A 88 14.58 12.33 4.40
C VAL A 88 13.86 13.68 4.46
N ALA A 89 13.13 13.91 5.54
CA ALA A 89 12.60 15.21 5.94
C ALA A 89 13.13 15.55 7.32
N ASP A 90 13.85 16.66 7.45
CA ASP A 90 14.42 17.13 8.71
C ASP A 90 14.63 18.65 8.66
N ALA A 91 15.43 19.19 9.59
CA ALA A 91 15.76 20.62 9.65
C ALA A 91 16.41 21.18 8.37
N LEU A 92 16.98 20.32 7.51
CA LEU A 92 17.55 20.71 6.21
C LEU A 92 16.53 20.60 5.06
N GLY A 93 15.23 20.51 5.39
CA GLY A 93 14.14 20.38 4.43
C GLY A 93 13.88 18.95 3.97
N PHE A 94 13.12 18.81 2.89
CA PHE A 94 12.86 17.52 2.24
C PHE A 94 13.90 17.26 1.14
N ARG A 95 14.47 16.06 1.14
CA ARG A 95 15.47 15.63 0.14
C ARG A 95 15.16 14.20 -0.29
N ALA A 96 15.33 13.92 -1.57
CA ALA A 96 15.03 12.61 -2.13
C ALA A 96 16.10 12.14 -3.12
N SER A 97 16.28 10.82 -3.19
CA SER A 97 16.98 10.14 -4.27
C SER A 97 16.00 9.22 -4.98
N VAL A 98 15.76 9.49 -6.26
CA VAL A 98 14.89 8.73 -7.15
C VAL A 98 15.77 7.87 -8.04
N LYS A 99 15.51 6.57 -8.07
CA LYS A 99 16.06 5.63 -9.06
C LYS A 99 14.91 5.13 -9.90
N THR A 100 14.97 5.33 -11.22
CA THR A 100 13.86 4.97 -12.11
C THR A 100 14.36 4.60 -13.51
N ASN A 101 13.61 3.74 -14.20
CA ASN A 101 13.75 3.45 -15.63
C ASN A 101 12.48 3.86 -16.41
N GLU A 102 11.69 4.79 -15.88
CA GLU A 102 10.46 5.23 -16.53
C GLU A 102 10.75 6.23 -17.67
N PRO A 103 10.20 6.02 -18.87
CA PRO A 103 10.33 6.96 -19.98
C PRO A 103 9.90 8.38 -19.60
N GLY A 104 10.61 9.39 -20.09
CA GLY A 104 10.35 10.79 -19.77
C GLY A 104 10.97 11.28 -18.46
N THR A 105 11.74 10.44 -17.76
CA THR A 105 12.57 10.86 -16.62
C THR A 105 14.02 11.05 -17.07
N ALA A 106 14.60 12.24 -16.89
CA ALA A 106 16.00 12.50 -17.25
C ALA A 106 16.91 12.49 -16.01
N LEU A 107 18.16 12.03 -16.18
CA LEU A 107 19.20 12.21 -15.17
C LEU A 107 19.32 13.70 -14.80
N SER A 108 19.00 14.05 -13.56
CA SER A 108 18.92 15.44 -13.13
C SER A 108 18.95 15.57 -11.60
N ALA A 109 19.12 16.79 -11.08
CA ALA A 109 19.09 17.08 -9.65
C ALA A 109 18.25 18.33 -9.29
N PRO A 110 16.98 18.42 -9.72
CA PRO A 110 16.14 19.58 -9.42
C PRO A 110 15.77 19.63 -7.93
N ALA A 111 15.75 20.84 -7.35
CA ALA A 111 15.09 21.13 -6.07
C ALA A 111 15.33 20.08 -4.95
N ALA A 112 16.59 19.69 -4.73
CA ALA A 112 17.02 18.72 -3.72
C ALA A 112 16.49 17.27 -3.92
N ALA A 113 16.03 16.94 -5.13
CA ALA A 113 15.73 15.59 -5.57
C ALA A 113 16.75 15.14 -6.62
N MET A 114 17.57 14.15 -6.30
CA MET A 114 18.45 13.51 -7.28
C MET A 114 17.65 12.46 -8.06
N ILE A 115 17.62 12.55 -9.38
CA ILE A 115 16.94 11.59 -10.25
C ILE A 115 18.01 10.82 -11.03
N ALA A 116 18.22 9.56 -10.66
CA ALA A 116 19.04 8.60 -11.40
C ALA A 116 18.15 7.85 -12.40
N SER A 117 18.29 8.19 -13.67
CA SER A 117 17.57 7.61 -14.80
C SER A 117 18.54 7.24 -15.93
N PRO A 118 18.28 6.17 -16.71
CA PRO A 118 19.06 5.84 -17.90
C PRO A 118 18.78 6.77 -19.09
N TYR A 119 17.71 7.59 -19.04
CA TYR A 119 17.39 8.50 -20.14
C TYR A 119 18.11 9.84 -19.98
N ALA A 120 18.59 10.39 -21.09
CA ALA A 120 19.18 11.71 -21.16
C ALA A 120 18.10 12.81 -21.16
N PRO A 121 18.40 14.01 -20.65
CA PRO A 121 17.56 15.18 -20.91
C PRO A 121 17.50 15.48 -22.43
N PRO A 122 16.39 16.06 -22.93
CA PRO A 122 16.32 16.56 -24.29
C PRO A 122 17.34 17.68 -24.56
#